data_AF-A0A9D9PXQ5-F1
#
_entry.id   AF-A0A9D9PXQ5-F1
#
_cell.length_a   1.000
_cell.length_b   1.000
_cell.length_c   1.000
_cell.angle_alpha   90.00
_cell.angle_beta   90.00
_cell.angle_gamma   90.00
#
_symmetry.space_group_name_H-M   'P 1'
#
loop_
_entity.id
_entity.type
_entity.pdbx_description
1 polymer ?
#
loop_
_entity_poly.entity_id
_entity_poly.type
_entity_poly.pdbx_seq_one_letter_code
_entity_poly.pdbx_strand_id
1 'polypeptide(L)'
;MDKNPVTRREFFRTVAGTAAAAGLAGTIGQLDALADKQPAAPPMPERPFGKTGFSVRIFSLGGQATLEEPDRLDDAVKIIHRAIDLGVNYLDTAHVYGKGVSETYFGEVLRTRRKEVFLATKTGTSRRSSITSSPPPSSARWRSSG
;
A
#
# COMPACT_ATOMS: atom_id res chain seq x y z
N MET A 1 8.08 -44.51 16.59
CA MET A 1 8.88 -43.26 16.77
C MET A 1 8.00 -42.16 16.22
N ASP A 2 7.11 -41.65 17.06
CA ASP A 2 5.92 -40.95 16.57
C ASP A 2 6.15 -39.46 16.72
N LYS A 3 6.38 -38.78 15.59
CA LYS A 3 6.52 -37.32 15.54
C LYS A 3 5.15 -36.72 15.25
N ASN A 4 4.37 -36.48 16.29
CA ASN A 4 3.18 -35.63 16.17
C ASN A 4 3.55 -34.23 16.68
N PRO A 5 3.87 -33.25 15.81
CA PRO A 5 4.22 -31.91 16.26
C PRO A 5 2.96 -31.22 16.80
N VAL A 6 3.04 -30.72 18.03
CA VAL A 6 1.96 -29.96 18.68
C VAL A 6 1.46 -28.87 17.73
N THR A 7 0.17 -28.90 17.42
CA THR A 7 -0.42 -27.96 16.46
C THR A 7 -0.60 -26.59 17.12
N ARG A 8 -0.48 -25.49 16.36
CA ARG A 8 -0.66 -24.11 16.85
C ARG A 8 -1.92 -23.92 17.70
N ARG A 9 -3.02 -24.61 17.35
CA ARG A 9 -4.28 -24.64 18.09
C ARG A 9 -4.19 -25.33 19.46
N GLU A 10 -3.41 -26.39 19.57
CA GLU A 10 -3.15 -27.07 20.84
C GLU A 10 -2.26 -26.23 21.73
N PHE A 11 -1.25 -25.56 21.17
CA PHE A 11 -0.43 -24.63 21.93
C PHE A 11 -1.26 -23.52 22.58
N PHE A 12 -2.17 -22.88 21.82
CA PHE A 12 -3.06 -21.85 22.38
C PHE A 12 -4.04 -22.40 23.42
N ARG A 13 -4.54 -23.63 23.25
CA ARG A 13 -5.40 -24.28 24.26
C ARG A 13 -4.63 -24.63 25.53
N THR A 14 -3.40 -25.11 25.42
CA THR A 14 -2.56 -25.47 26.57
C THR A 14 -2.16 -24.22 27.36
N VAL A 15 -1.79 -23.14 26.68
CA VAL A 15 -1.46 -21.86 27.33
C VAL A 15 -2.69 -21.21 27.97
N ALA A 16 -3.86 -21.30 27.34
CA ALA A 16 -5.11 -20.81 27.94
C ALA A 16 -5.61 -21.70 29.10
N GLY A 17 -5.39 -23.02 29.02
CA GLY A 17 -5.86 -23.98 30.00
C GLY A 17 -5.04 -23.99 31.30
N THR A 18 -3.72 -23.76 31.24
CA THR A 18 -2.87 -23.72 32.44
C THR A 18 -2.96 -22.39 33.19
N ALA A 19 -3.29 -21.29 32.52
CA ALA A 19 -3.55 -19.99 33.15
C ALA A 19 -4.81 -20.00 34.05
N ALA A 20 -5.76 -20.91 33.83
CA ALA A 20 -6.98 -21.01 34.64
C ALA A 20 -6.77 -21.65 36.03
N ALA A 21 -5.67 -22.40 36.25
CA ALA A 21 -5.43 -23.10 37.50
C ALA A 21 -4.64 -22.29 38.55
N ALA A 22 -4.14 -21.11 38.20
CA ALA A 22 -3.41 -20.23 39.11
C ALA A 22 -4.01 -18.83 39.11
N GLY A 23 -5.15 -18.63 39.78
CA GLY A 23 -5.53 -17.33 40.38
C GLY A 23 -5.68 -16.09 39.48
N LEU A 24 -6.01 -16.22 38.20
CA LEU A 24 -5.98 -15.12 37.23
C LEU A 24 -7.36 -14.63 36.75
N ALA A 25 -8.39 -14.63 37.60
CA ALA A 25 -9.68 -14.02 37.26
C ALA A 25 -9.58 -12.49 37.01
N GLY A 26 -8.51 -11.85 37.51
CA GLY A 26 -8.25 -10.40 37.36
C GLY A 26 -7.47 -10.01 36.11
N THR A 27 -6.90 -10.95 35.35
CA THR A 27 -6.01 -10.59 34.22
C THR A 27 -6.65 -10.62 32.85
N ILE A 28 -7.89 -11.10 32.70
CA ILE A 28 -8.59 -11.00 31.41
C ILE A 28 -8.79 -9.52 31.05
N GLY A 29 -9.23 -8.68 32.00
CA GLY A 29 -9.35 -7.23 31.77
C GLY A 29 -8.00 -6.52 31.58
N GLN A 30 -6.91 -7.11 32.07
CA GLN A 30 -5.56 -6.58 31.92
C GLN A 30 -4.96 -6.92 30.55
N LEU A 31 -5.37 -8.02 29.91
CA LEU A 31 -4.98 -8.36 28.54
C LEU A 31 -5.68 -7.45 27.51
N ASP A 32 -6.98 -7.16 27.69
CA ASP A 32 -7.69 -6.20 26.83
C ASP A 32 -7.10 -4.79 26.94
N ALA A 33 -6.73 -4.35 28.15
CA ALA A 33 -6.12 -3.04 28.37
C ALA A 33 -4.69 -2.91 27.80
N LEU A 34 -3.97 -4.04 27.63
CA LEU A 34 -2.65 -4.05 27.00
C LEU A 34 -2.71 -4.12 25.47
N ALA A 35 -3.81 -4.65 24.90
CA ALA A 35 -4.04 -4.65 23.46
C ALA A 35 -4.28 -3.23 22.92
N ASP A 36 -4.86 -2.34 23.73
CA ASP A 36 -5.24 -0.97 23.36
C ASP A 36 -4.09 0.06 23.51
N LYS A 37 -2.96 -0.35 24.12
CA LYS A 37 -1.78 0.50 24.33
C LYS A 37 -0.57 0.00 23.56
N GLN A 38 -0.68 -0.05 22.23
CA GLN A 38 0.53 0.04 21.42
C GLN A 38 1.04 1.50 21.55
N PRO A 39 2.25 1.74 22.11
CA PRO A 39 2.82 3.08 22.10
C PRO A 39 2.85 3.59 20.67
N ALA A 40 2.56 4.88 20.46
CA ALA A 40 2.62 5.50 19.15
C ALA A 40 3.96 5.13 18.50
N ALA A 41 3.89 4.35 17.41
CA ALA A 41 5.08 3.90 16.73
C ALA A 41 5.93 5.13 16.37
N PRO A 42 7.27 5.06 16.46
CA PRO A 42 8.11 6.16 16.04
C PRO A 42 7.73 6.57 14.62
N PRO A 43 7.79 7.88 14.29
CA PRO A 43 7.36 8.37 12.99
C PRO A 43 8.08 7.59 11.89
N MET A 44 7.29 7.06 10.95
CA MET A 44 7.78 6.14 9.93
C MET A 44 9.00 6.74 9.20
N PRO A 45 10.13 6.02 9.09
CA PRO A 45 11.33 6.56 8.46
C PRO A 45 11.07 7.09 7.05
N GLU A 46 11.75 8.19 6.71
CA GLU A 46 11.69 8.81 5.39
C GLU A 46 13.00 8.66 4.62
N ARG A 47 12.91 8.65 3.29
CA ARG A 47 14.04 8.63 2.37
C ARG A 47 13.81 9.63 1.23
N PRO A 48 14.86 10.31 0.75
CA PRO A 48 14.74 11.20 -0.40
C PRO A 48 14.34 10.39 -1.65
N PHE A 49 13.33 10.87 -2.36
CA PHE A 49 12.82 10.23 -3.57
C PHE A 49 13.58 10.72 -4.80
N GLY A 50 14.76 10.14 -5.02
CA GLY A 50 15.64 10.52 -6.13
C GLY A 50 15.98 12.01 -6.11
N LYS A 51 15.89 12.68 -7.26
CA LYS A 51 16.16 14.11 -7.42
C LYS A 51 14.90 14.99 -7.42
N THR A 52 13.80 14.48 -6.86
CA THR A 52 12.49 15.18 -6.90
C THR A 52 12.34 16.26 -5.83
N GLY A 53 13.21 16.26 -4.81
CA GLY A 53 13.06 17.13 -3.64
C GLY A 53 11.96 16.68 -2.67
N PHE A 54 11.28 15.56 -2.94
CA PHE A 54 10.27 14.97 -2.06
C PHE A 54 10.88 13.83 -1.24
N SER A 55 10.50 13.71 0.04
CA SER A 55 10.88 12.59 0.89
C SER A 55 9.71 11.62 1.01
N VAL A 56 9.94 10.35 0.66
CA VAL A 56 8.93 9.29 0.77
C VAL A 56 9.15 8.46 2.02
N ARG A 57 8.07 8.00 2.61
CA ARG A 57 8.06 7.09 3.74
C ARG A 57 8.36 5.67 3.26
N ILE A 58 8.91 4.82 4.14
CA ILE A 58 9.34 3.46 3.76
C ILE A 58 8.18 2.52 3.37
N PHE A 59 6.94 2.84 3.76
CA PHE A 59 5.75 2.12 3.32
C PHE A 59 4.93 2.94 2.32
N SER A 60 4.33 2.24 1.37
CA SER A 60 3.48 2.79 0.33
C SER A 60 2.16 2.03 0.24
N LEU A 61 1.11 2.71 -0.22
CA LEU A 61 -0.16 2.05 -0.53
C LEU A 61 -0.23 1.76 -2.03
N GLY A 62 -0.36 0.47 -2.38
CA GLY A 62 -0.59 0.02 -3.75
C GLY A 62 -2.08 -0.01 -4.10
N GLY A 63 -2.41 0.33 -5.34
CA GLY A 63 -3.76 0.34 -5.91
C GLY A 63 -4.25 -1.01 -6.43
N GLN A 64 -3.43 -2.07 -6.32
CA GLN A 64 -3.82 -3.43 -6.72
C GLN A 64 -4.65 -4.11 -5.60
N ALA A 65 -5.41 -5.15 -5.95
CA ALA A 65 -6.34 -5.88 -5.07
C ALA A 65 -7.58 -5.06 -4.68
N THR A 66 -7.77 -4.69 -3.42
CA THR A 66 -9.02 -4.09 -2.94
C THR A 66 -9.35 -2.76 -3.63
N LEU A 67 -8.33 -2.02 -4.09
CA LEU A 67 -8.50 -0.73 -4.77
C LEU A 67 -8.75 -0.87 -6.28
N GLU A 68 -8.65 -2.08 -6.85
CA GLU A 68 -8.90 -2.33 -8.27
C GLU A 68 -10.23 -3.03 -8.54
N GLU A 69 -10.88 -3.54 -7.49
CA GLU A 69 -12.21 -4.14 -7.55
C GLU A 69 -13.28 -3.06 -7.83
N PRO A 70 -14.11 -3.24 -8.87
CA PRO A 70 -15.30 -2.41 -9.06
C PRO A 70 -16.25 -2.47 -7.86
N ASP A 71 -17.09 -1.44 -7.69
CA ASP A 71 -18.12 -1.35 -6.66
C ASP A 71 -17.62 -1.40 -5.19
N ARG A 72 -16.33 -1.07 -4.98
CA ARG A 72 -15.68 -1.03 -3.65
C ARG A 72 -15.26 0.37 -3.21
N LEU A 73 -15.87 1.41 -3.78
CA LEU A 73 -15.47 2.81 -3.54
C LEU A 73 -15.40 3.15 -2.05
N ASP A 74 -16.42 2.80 -1.27
CA ASP A 74 -16.48 3.14 0.16
C ASP A 74 -15.35 2.48 0.97
N ASP A 75 -15.01 1.24 0.65
CA ASP A 75 -13.92 0.50 1.30
C ASP A 75 -12.57 1.09 0.87
N ALA A 76 -12.39 1.35 -0.43
CA ALA A 76 -11.18 1.95 -0.98
C ALA A 76 -10.90 3.33 -0.37
N VAL A 77 -11.91 4.20 -0.29
CA VAL A 77 -11.81 5.53 0.32
C VAL A 77 -11.37 5.42 1.78
N LYS A 78 -11.99 4.52 2.56
CA LYS A 78 -11.60 4.28 3.98
C LYS A 78 -10.15 3.82 4.09
N ILE A 79 -9.72 2.90 3.23
CA ILE A 79 -8.34 2.38 3.23
C ILE A 79 -7.35 3.50 2.91
N ILE A 80 -7.62 4.31 1.88
CA ILE A 80 -6.73 5.40 1.47
C ILE A 80 -6.63 6.47 2.56
N HIS A 81 -7.76 6.90 3.13
CA HIS A 81 -7.75 7.83 4.26
C HIS A 81 -6.93 7.28 5.42
N ARG A 82 -7.19 6.03 5.81
CA ARG A 82 -6.48 5.40 6.92
C ARG A 82 -4.99 5.29 6.66
N ALA A 83 -4.57 4.97 5.43
CA ALA A 83 -3.16 4.90 5.07
C ALA A 83 -2.47 6.27 5.24
N ILE A 84 -3.10 7.34 4.75
CA ILE A 84 -2.56 8.71 4.91
C ILE A 84 -2.51 9.10 6.39
N ASP A 85 -3.55 8.77 7.17
CA ASP A 85 -3.60 9.06 8.61
C ASP A 85 -2.55 8.29 9.41
N LEU A 86 -2.14 7.11 8.91
CA LEU A 86 -1.04 6.32 9.45
C LEU A 86 0.35 6.83 9.00
N GLY A 87 0.39 7.90 8.20
CA GLY A 87 1.61 8.56 7.75
C GLY A 87 2.18 8.04 6.43
N VAL A 88 1.41 7.25 5.65
CA VAL A 88 1.82 6.88 4.29
C VAL A 88 1.71 8.10 3.38
N ASN A 89 2.81 8.43 2.70
CA ASN A 89 2.87 9.57 1.79
C ASN A 89 3.26 9.18 0.35
N TYR A 90 3.38 7.90 0.04
CA TYR A 90 3.64 7.39 -1.30
C TYR A 90 2.52 6.44 -1.72
N LEU A 91 1.81 6.79 -2.78
CA LEU A 91 0.68 6.05 -3.33
C LEU A 91 1.02 5.58 -4.74
N ASP A 92 0.72 4.33 -5.04
CA ASP A 92 1.03 3.70 -6.32
C ASP A 92 -0.25 3.17 -6.99
N THR A 93 -0.48 3.52 -8.25
CA THR A 93 -1.61 3.04 -9.04
C THR A 93 -1.17 2.73 -10.48
N ALA A 94 -2.10 2.27 -11.31
CA ALA A 94 -1.90 2.08 -12.74
C ALA A 94 -3.25 2.06 -13.47
N HIS A 95 -3.26 2.50 -14.73
CA HIS A 95 -4.46 2.41 -15.57
C HIS A 95 -4.97 0.97 -15.76
N VAL A 96 -4.06 -0.01 -15.71
CA VAL A 96 -4.42 -1.43 -15.83
C VAL A 96 -5.14 -1.97 -14.59
N TYR A 97 -5.01 -1.33 -13.42
CA TYR A 97 -5.69 -1.74 -12.20
C TYR A 97 -7.18 -1.40 -12.30
N GLY A 98 -8.00 -2.44 -12.43
CA GLY A 98 -9.45 -2.30 -12.60
C GLY A 98 -9.85 -1.47 -13.81
N LYS A 99 -9.03 -1.41 -14.87
CA LYS A 99 -9.25 -0.54 -16.05
C LYS A 99 -9.44 0.95 -15.70
N GLY A 100 -8.72 1.44 -14.68
CA GLY A 100 -8.77 2.83 -14.22
C GLY A 100 -9.61 3.05 -12.96
N VAL A 101 -10.30 2.02 -12.45
CA VAL A 101 -11.08 2.10 -11.19
C VAL A 101 -10.21 2.56 -10.02
N SER A 102 -9.00 1.99 -9.88
CA SER A 102 -8.06 2.41 -8.83
C SER A 102 -7.68 3.89 -8.94
N GLU A 103 -7.48 4.40 -10.16
CA GLU A 103 -7.19 5.83 -10.38
C GLU A 103 -8.37 6.72 -9.97
N THR A 104 -9.61 6.28 -10.22
CA THR A 104 -10.82 6.99 -9.78
C THR A 104 -10.91 7.02 -8.25
N TYR A 105 -10.64 5.90 -7.56
CA TYR A 105 -10.70 5.82 -6.10
C TYR A 105 -9.66 6.70 -5.41
N PHE A 106 -8.41 6.70 -5.91
CA PHE A 106 -7.42 7.68 -5.46
C PHE A 106 -7.86 9.11 -5.80
N GLY A 107 -8.46 9.32 -6.97
CA GLY A 107 -9.02 10.58 -7.39
C GLY A 107 -9.93 11.20 -6.36
N GLU A 108 -10.90 10.45 -5.83
CA GLU A 108 -11.87 10.92 -4.84
C GLU A 108 -11.21 11.46 -3.55
N VAL A 109 -10.26 10.73 -2.98
CA VAL A 109 -9.58 11.13 -1.73
C VAL A 109 -8.61 12.28 -1.96
N LEU A 110 -7.91 12.29 -3.10
CA LEU A 110 -6.87 13.27 -3.36
C LEU A 110 -7.42 14.65 -3.72
N ARG A 111 -8.73 14.82 -3.97
CA ARG A 111 -9.34 16.14 -4.15
C ARG A 111 -9.06 17.08 -2.99
N THR A 112 -8.95 16.54 -1.77
CA THR A 112 -8.72 17.32 -0.54
C THR A 112 -7.31 17.14 0.02
N ARG A 113 -6.65 16.00 -0.25
CA ARG A 113 -5.37 15.62 0.38
C ARG A 113 -4.17 15.56 -0.57
N ARG A 114 -4.27 16.13 -1.78
CA ARG A 114 -3.22 16.03 -2.82
C ARG A 114 -1.82 16.44 -2.36
N LYS A 115 -1.70 17.42 -1.47
CA LYS A 115 -0.41 17.96 -1.00
C LYS A 115 0.32 17.04 0.00
N GLU A 116 -0.40 16.10 0.60
CA GLU A 116 0.14 15.20 1.64
C GLU A 116 0.92 14.02 1.04
N VAL A 117 0.73 13.73 -0.26
CA VAL A 117 1.23 12.50 -0.88
C VAL A 117 1.91 12.72 -2.23
N PHE A 118 2.79 11.78 -2.55
CA PHE A 118 3.31 11.57 -3.89
C PHE A 118 2.54 10.40 -4.53
N LEU A 119 1.88 10.66 -5.66
CA LEU A 119 1.13 9.66 -6.42
C LEU A 119 1.94 9.25 -7.65
N ALA A 120 2.21 7.95 -7.79
CA ALA A 120 2.78 7.35 -8.99
C ALA A 120 1.71 6.57 -9.77
N THR A 121 1.67 6.73 -11.09
CA THR A 121 0.84 5.90 -11.99
C THR A 121 1.71 5.31 -13.11
N LYS A 122 1.22 4.23 -13.72
CA LYS A 122 1.92 3.51 -14.81
C LYS A 122 1.03 3.45 -16.05
N THR A 123 1.64 3.72 -17.20
CA THR A 123 1.01 3.56 -18.52
C THR A 123 1.47 2.26 -19.17
N GLY A 124 0.55 1.45 -19.70
CA GLY A 124 0.87 0.25 -20.47
C GLY A 124 1.21 0.54 -21.94
N THR A 125 1.81 -0.44 -22.63
CA THR A 125 2.25 -0.35 -24.04
C THR A 125 1.11 -0.21 -25.08
N SER A 126 -0.17 -0.26 -24.66
CA SER A 126 -1.31 -0.38 -25.58
C SER A 126 -1.62 0.88 -26.42
N ARG A 127 -0.84 1.97 -26.31
CA ARG A 127 -1.05 3.21 -27.10
C ARG A 127 0.20 3.68 -27.85
N ARG A 128 0.97 2.75 -28.42
CA ARG A 128 1.97 3.05 -29.48
C ARG A 128 1.47 2.62 -30.86
N SER A 129 0.27 3.04 -31.27
CA SER A 129 -0.14 2.86 -32.68
C SER A 129 -0.44 4.16 -33.42
N SER A 130 -0.30 5.33 -32.78
CA SER A 130 -0.62 6.62 -33.42
C SER A 130 0.46 7.70 -33.32
N ILE A 131 1.63 7.42 -32.74
CA ILE A 131 2.74 8.41 -32.64
C ILE A 131 3.82 8.21 -33.72
N THR A 132 3.83 7.09 -34.43
CA THR A 132 4.93 6.73 -35.37
C THR A 132 4.51 6.56 -36.83
N SER A 133 3.29 6.94 -37.23
CA SER A 133 2.85 6.81 -38.64
C SER A 133 3.25 7.99 -39.55
N SER A 134 4.11 8.89 -39.10
CA SER A 134 4.74 9.89 -39.97
C SER A 134 6.25 9.65 -39.99
N PRO A 135 6.84 9.17 -41.11
CA PRO A 135 8.29 9.16 -41.24
C PRO A 135 8.81 10.61 -41.18
N PRO A 136 9.97 10.87 -40.56
CA PRO A 136 10.57 12.21 -40.60
C PRO A 136 10.87 12.59 -42.07
N PRO A 137 10.73 13.88 -42.45
CA PRO A 137 11.09 14.32 -43.79
C PRO A 137 12.57 13.98 -44.09
N SER A 138 12.83 13.63 -45.35
CA SER A 138 14.04 13.02 -45.89
C SER A 138 15.34 13.84 -45.80
N SER A 139 15.37 14.94 -45.03
CA SER A 139 16.52 15.86 -44.99
C SER A 139 17.51 15.63 -43.84
N ALA A 140 17.22 14.77 -42.86
CA ALA A 140 18.14 14.49 -41.75
C ALA A 140 19.10 13.32 -42.06
N ARG A 141 19.82 13.41 -43.19
CA ARG A 141 20.93 12.51 -43.54
C ARG A 141 22.18 13.03 -42.83
N TRP A 142 22.41 12.56 -41.61
CA TRP A 142 23.55 12.95 -40.78
C TRP A 142 24.89 12.70 -41.50
N ARG A 143 25.60 13.78 -41.82
CA ARG A 143 27.05 13.81 -42.03
C ARG A 143 27.73 13.86 -40.67
N SER A 144 28.69 12.99 -40.43
CA SER A 144 30.00 13.36 -39.86
C SER A 144 30.95 12.16 -39.92
N SER A 145 31.70 12.08 -41.01
CA SER A 145 33.08 11.60 -40.99
C SER A 145 33.93 12.81 -40.64
N GLY A 146 34.73 12.71 -39.59
CA GLY A 146 35.67 13.71 -39.13
C GLY A 146 36.42 13.15 -37.94
#